data_AF-A0A9E6EL12-F1
#
_entry.id   AF-A0A9E6EL12-F1
#
_cell.length_a   1.000
_cell.length_b   1.000
_cell.length_c   1.000
_cell.angle_alpha   90.00
_cell.angle_beta   90.00
_cell.angle_gamma   90.00
#
_symmetry.space_group_name_H-M   'P 1'
#
loop_
_entity.id
_entity.type
_entity.pdbx_description
1 polymer ?
#
loop_
_entity_poly.entity_id
_entity_poly.type
_entity_poly.pdbx_seq_one_letter_code
_entity_poly.pdbx_strand_id
1 'polypeptide(L)'
;MTVGLCNLMKPDWTAEFTRACETLGLGVRPIHIGADDWMDQVKNLEVFVWRLVMGDTSGMAQARTKIPMIESMGVRCFPNSQMLWHYDDKIRETFFLRKNGHPTPRTWVFFDAQEARDFAAGATYPLVAKSHCGASAGGVQLLASPREARRLLDRIFRESGLWGDIVENYYTLPRLRKGDLIVSLKARYSDSWPRYAYFQEFIPIDKDWRITTLGPDLVSAFARKNRPGDFRASGSGIWEKVEPENLPSAACDLALRISNEAGFTSMTYDFMKSGDRWIIGEFSYAFLLNNVYCDTLFRKSEGGYEKADPIPIGEMHLRATLGAPAGVADGRSR
;
A
#
# COMPACT_ATOMS: atom_id res chain seq x y z
N MET A 1 -22.80 19.81 1.19
CA MET A 1 -22.11 18.50 1.12
C MET A 1 -21.52 18.22 2.49
N THR A 2 -21.68 17.00 2.99
CA THR A 2 -21.21 16.61 4.33
C THR A 2 -20.22 15.45 4.21
N VAL A 3 -19.07 15.60 4.85
CA VAL A 3 -18.02 14.59 4.95
C VAL A 3 -18.07 13.94 6.32
N GLY A 4 -18.19 12.61 6.35
CA GLY A 4 -18.08 11.81 7.57
C GLY A 4 -16.62 11.47 7.85
N LEU A 5 -16.10 11.86 9.01
CA LEU A 5 -14.75 11.49 9.45
C LEU A 5 -14.84 10.37 10.50
N CYS A 6 -14.23 9.23 10.20
CA CYS A 6 -14.15 8.11 11.13
C CYS A 6 -13.45 8.51 12.44
N ASN A 7 -14.09 8.24 13.58
CA ASN A 7 -13.56 8.54 14.91
C ASN A 7 -12.32 7.73 15.32
N LEU A 8 -11.99 6.67 14.58
CA LEU A 8 -10.81 5.82 14.84
C LEU A 8 -9.55 6.28 14.09
N MET A 9 -9.62 7.37 13.32
CA MET A 9 -8.42 7.96 12.70
C MET A 9 -7.48 8.56 13.74
N LYS A 10 -6.18 8.56 13.44
CA LYS A 10 -5.20 9.26 14.28
C LYS A 10 -5.48 10.76 14.31
N PRO A 11 -5.16 11.46 15.42
CA PRO A 11 -5.45 12.89 15.57
C PRO A 11 -4.88 13.79 14.48
N ASP A 12 -3.68 13.47 13.98
CA ASP A 12 -3.02 14.20 12.90
C ASP A 12 -3.80 14.11 11.58
N TRP A 13 -4.26 12.92 11.22
CA TRP A 13 -5.11 12.70 10.05
C TRP A 13 -6.51 13.29 10.21
N THR A 14 -7.11 13.19 11.41
CA THR A 14 -8.39 13.86 11.68
C THR A 14 -8.25 15.37 11.49
N ALA A 15 -7.20 15.99 12.05
CA ALA A 15 -6.96 17.42 11.89
C ALA A 15 -6.70 17.81 10.42
N GLU A 16 -5.95 16.99 9.67
CA GLU A 16 -5.69 17.22 8.25
C GLU A 16 -6.97 17.21 7.41
N PHE A 17 -7.84 16.21 7.60
CA PHE A 17 -9.11 16.14 6.87
C PHE A 17 -10.12 17.19 7.32
N THR A 18 -10.12 17.60 8.59
CA THR A 18 -10.94 18.73 9.06
C THR A 18 -10.52 20.01 8.36
N ARG A 19 -9.23 20.34 8.32
CA ARG A 19 -8.72 21.51 7.58
C ARG A 19 -9.09 21.46 6.10
N ALA A 20 -8.93 20.30 5.48
CA ALA A 20 -9.29 20.13 4.07
C ALA A 20 -10.79 20.35 3.83
N CYS A 21 -11.66 19.93 4.74
CA CYS A 21 -13.09 20.22 4.66
C CYS A 21 -13.37 21.72 4.80
N GLU A 22 -12.72 22.41 5.74
CA GLU A 22 -12.84 23.87 5.91
C GLU A 22 -12.43 24.63 4.65
N THR A 23 -11.26 24.29 4.08
CA THR A 23 -10.75 24.89 2.83
C THR A 23 -11.70 24.67 1.65
N LEU A 24 -12.36 23.52 1.58
CA LEU A 24 -13.29 23.17 0.51
C LEU A 24 -14.74 23.59 0.81
N GLY A 25 -15.03 24.24 1.94
CA GLY A 25 -16.38 24.64 2.33
C GLY A 25 -17.34 23.47 2.59
N LEU A 26 -16.82 22.34 3.06
CA LEU A 26 -17.56 21.11 3.32
C LEU A 26 -17.94 21.00 4.80
N GLY A 27 -19.17 20.56 5.09
CA GLY A 27 -19.58 20.25 6.45
C GLY A 27 -18.89 18.99 6.96
N VAL A 28 -18.51 18.95 8.24
CA VAL A 28 -17.86 17.80 8.87
C VAL A 28 -18.80 17.14 9.86
N ARG A 29 -18.89 15.81 9.82
CA ARG A 29 -19.58 15.00 10.83
C ARG A 29 -18.64 13.90 11.36
N PRO A 30 -18.37 13.83 12.67
CA PRO A 30 -17.68 12.68 13.23
C PRO A 30 -18.58 11.44 13.15
N ILE A 31 -18.00 10.30 12.76
CA ILE A 31 -18.71 9.02 12.65
C ILE A 31 -18.13 8.06 13.67
N HIS A 32 -18.94 7.64 14.63
CA HIS A 32 -18.62 6.61 15.60
C HIS A 32 -18.77 5.23 14.96
N ILE A 33 -17.80 4.84 14.15
CA ILE A 33 -17.92 3.68 13.26
C ILE A 33 -18.10 2.36 14.02
N GLY A 34 -17.69 2.30 15.29
CA GLY A 34 -17.85 1.12 16.16
C GLY A 34 -19.22 1.01 16.84
N ALA A 35 -20.08 2.03 16.76
CA ALA A 35 -21.42 2.00 17.35
C ALA A 35 -22.37 1.09 16.56
N ASP A 36 -23.47 0.67 17.19
CA ASP A 36 -24.51 -0.16 16.55
C ASP A 36 -25.25 0.58 15.43
N ASP A 37 -25.51 1.88 15.64
CA ASP A 37 -26.20 2.79 14.73
C ASP A 37 -25.29 3.39 13.64
N TRP A 38 -24.10 2.82 13.41
CA TRP A 38 -23.13 3.37 12.46
C TRP A 38 -23.70 3.53 11.05
N MET A 39 -24.62 2.64 10.64
CA MET A 39 -25.30 2.71 9.35
C MET A 39 -26.18 3.96 9.24
N ASP A 40 -26.84 4.37 10.33
CA ASP A 40 -27.63 5.59 10.35
C ASP A 40 -26.75 6.84 10.31
N GLN A 41 -25.61 6.81 11.00
CA GLN A 41 -24.66 7.94 11.05
C GLN A 41 -24.09 8.28 9.66
N VAL A 42 -23.88 7.27 8.81
CA VAL A 42 -23.32 7.44 7.45
C VAL A 42 -24.36 7.83 6.39
N LYS A 43 -25.66 7.83 6.74
CA LYS A 43 -26.71 8.29 5.81
C LYS A 43 -26.51 9.77 5.46
N ASN A 44 -26.81 10.09 4.21
CA ASN A 44 -26.73 11.46 3.65
C ASN A 44 -25.34 12.09 3.73
N LEU A 45 -24.29 11.26 3.78
CA LEU A 45 -22.91 11.71 3.54
C LEU A 45 -22.61 11.69 2.05
N GLU A 46 -21.83 12.68 1.60
CA GLU A 46 -21.26 12.64 0.24
C GLU A 46 -20.00 11.79 0.19
N VAL A 47 -19.19 11.90 1.26
CA VAL A 47 -17.92 11.20 1.41
C VAL A 47 -17.79 10.69 2.84
N PHE A 48 -17.29 9.48 3.00
CA PHE A 48 -16.81 8.92 4.26
C PHE A 48 -15.29 8.72 4.18
N VAL A 49 -14.57 9.20 5.19
CA VAL A 49 -13.10 9.15 5.25
C VAL A 49 -12.67 8.32 6.45
N TRP A 50 -11.85 7.30 6.18
CA TRP A 50 -11.19 6.49 7.18
C TRP A 50 -9.75 6.17 6.79
N ARG A 51 -8.82 7.02 7.22
CA ARG A 51 -7.39 6.74 7.11
C ARG A 51 -6.97 5.67 8.12
N LEU A 52 -6.76 4.44 7.64
CA LEU A 52 -6.38 3.32 8.49
C LEU A 52 -4.96 3.45 9.06
N VAL A 53 -4.80 2.94 10.27
CA VAL A 53 -3.50 2.78 10.92
C VAL A 53 -2.88 1.46 10.48
N MET A 54 -1.70 1.53 9.87
CA MET A 54 -0.95 0.33 9.50
C MET A 54 -0.67 -0.54 10.73
N GLY A 55 -0.97 -1.84 10.63
CA GLY A 55 -0.80 -2.80 11.71
C GLY A 55 -1.96 -2.87 12.71
N ASP A 56 -2.98 -2.01 12.58
CA ASP A 56 -4.24 -2.16 13.32
C ASP A 56 -5.13 -3.22 12.66
N THR A 57 -5.03 -4.45 13.16
CA THR A 57 -5.77 -5.60 12.65
C THR A 57 -7.28 -5.46 12.85
N SER A 58 -7.71 -4.88 13.98
CA SER A 58 -9.13 -4.65 14.29
C SER A 58 -9.73 -3.60 13.36
N GLY A 59 -9.06 -2.46 13.21
CA GLY A 59 -9.47 -1.41 12.28
C GLY A 59 -9.53 -1.92 10.83
N MET A 60 -8.53 -2.71 10.40
CA MET A 60 -8.54 -3.33 9.07
C MET A 60 -9.73 -4.27 8.86
N ALA A 61 -10.05 -5.13 9.83
CA ALA A 61 -11.19 -6.05 9.73
C ALA A 61 -12.53 -5.31 9.66
N GLN A 62 -12.70 -4.27 10.48
CA GLN A 62 -13.88 -3.41 10.43
C GLN A 62 -13.99 -2.67 9.10
N ALA A 63 -12.89 -2.10 8.61
CA ALA A 63 -12.88 -1.36 7.35
C ALA A 63 -13.24 -2.28 6.17
N ARG A 64 -12.65 -3.48 6.09
CA ARG A 64 -12.95 -4.47 5.04
C ARG A 64 -14.40 -4.93 5.05
N THR A 65 -15.06 -4.87 6.21
CA THR A 65 -16.48 -5.17 6.35
C THR A 65 -17.35 -3.97 5.96
N LYS A 66 -17.05 -2.78 6.50
CA LYS A 66 -17.95 -1.62 6.48
C LYS A 66 -17.79 -0.74 5.25
N ILE A 67 -16.58 -0.51 4.74
CA ILE A 67 -16.36 0.39 3.59
C ILE A 67 -17.15 -0.08 2.35
N PRO A 68 -17.12 -1.37 1.94
CA PRO A 68 -17.94 -1.82 0.82
C PRO A 68 -19.45 -1.64 1.05
N MET A 69 -19.92 -1.80 2.30
CA MET A 69 -21.32 -1.56 2.64
C MET A 69 -21.69 -0.08 2.54
N ILE A 70 -20.83 0.81 3.04
CA ILE A 70 -21.01 2.28 2.93
C ILE A 70 -21.06 2.70 1.46
N GLU A 71 -20.20 2.15 0.61
CA GLU A 71 -20.23 2.39 -0.83
C GLU A 71 -21.53 1.90 -1.48
N SER A 72 -22.03 0.74 -1.07
CA SER A 72 -23.32 0.21 -1.56
C SER A 72 -24.53 1.08 -1.16
N MET A 73 -24.37 1.93 -0.15
CA MET A 73 -25.36 2.93 0.26
C MET A 73 -25.24 4.24 -0.53
N GLY A 74 -24.37 4.30 -1.55
CA GLY A 74 -24.17 5.47 -2.43
C GLY A 74 -23.19 6.51 -1.89
N VAL A 75 -22.50 6.22 -0.78
CA VAL A 75 -21.52 7.14 -0.17
C VAL A 75 -20.13 6.87 -0.75
N ARG A 76 -19.43 7.91 -1.22
CA ARG A 76 -18.03 7.76 -1.68
C ARG A 76 -17.10 7.52 -0.49
N CYS A 77 -16.13 6.64 -0.62
CA CYS A 77 -15.21 6.33 0.46
C CYS A 77 -13.76 6.68 0.15
N PHE A 78 -13.03 7.14 1.17
CA PHE A 78 -11.56 7.18 1.16
C PHE A 78 -11.01 6.38 2.36
N PRO A 79 -10.24 5.30 2.13
CA PRO A 79 -10.05 4.63 0.84
C PRO A 79 -11.38 4.04 0.33
N ASN A 80 -11.50 3.85 -0.98
CA ASN A 80 -12.59 3.07 -1.55
C ASN A 80 -12.33 1.56 -1.43
N SER A 81 -13.32 0.71 -1.71
CA SER A 81 -13.18 -0.75 -1.58
C SER A 81 -12.05 -1.33 -2.44
N GLN A 82 -11.83 -0.79 -3.64
CA GLN A 82 -10.77 -1.24 -4.55
C GLN A 82 -9.39 -0.94 -3.95
N MET A 83 -9.17 0.28 -3.45
CA MET A 83 -7.94 0.66 -2.76
C MET A 83 -7.72 -0.16 -1.49
N LEU A 84 -8.80 -0.41 -0.72
CA LEU A 84 -8.75 -1.19 0.51
C LEU A 84 -8.42 -2.67 0.26
N TRP A 85 -8.88 -3.23 -0.86
CA TRP A 85 -8.63 -4.63 -1.21
C TRP A 85 -7.13 -4.94 -1.31
N HIS A 86 -6.35 -4.01 -1.88
CA HIS A 86 -4.91 -4.15 -2.06
C HIS A 86 -4.08 -3.71 -0.84
N TYR A 87 -4.68 -3.01 0.12
CA TYR A 87 -3.91 -2.39 1.19
C TYR A 87 -3.25 -3.39 2.15
N ASP A 88 -1.95 -3.17 2.38
CA ASP A 88 -1.07 -3.97 3.25
C ASP A 88 -1.01 -5.45 2.82
N ASP A 89 -1.08 -5.71 1.51
CA ASP A 89 -1.09 -7.06 0.95
C ASP A 89 -0.39 -7.17 -0.43
N LYS A 90 0.93 -7.36 -0.37
CA LYS A 90 1.81 -7.54 -1.54
C LYS A 90 1.45 -8.76 -2.39
N ILE A 91 0.76 -9.78 -1.84
CA ILE A 91 0.29 -10.91 -2.64
C ILE A 91 -0.83 -10.44 -3.57
N ARG A 92 -1.83 -9.74 -3.02
CA ARG A 92 -2.93 -9.16 -3.81
C ARG A 92 -2.43 -8.13 -4.81
N GLU A 93 -1.52 -7.25 -4.41
CA GLU A 93 -0.87 -6.29 -5.31
C GLU A 93 -0.20 -7.01 -6.49
N THR A 94 0.62 -8.04 -6.20
CA THR A 94 1.33 -8.81 -7.23
C THR A 94 0.35 -9.48 -8.20
N PHE A 95 -0.69 -10.14 -7.68
CA PHE A 95 -1.68 -10.83 -8.50
C PHE A 95 -2.48 -9.84 -9.36
N PHE A 96 -2.82 -8.67 -8.83
CA PHE A 96 -3.46 -7.60 -9.60
C PHE A 96 -2.58 -7.13 -10.76
N LEU A 97 -1.30 -6.82 -10.51
CA LEU A 97 -0.38 -6.35 -11.55
C LEU A 97 -0.22 -7.43 -12.64
N ARG A 98 -0.02 -8.69 -12.24
CA ARG A 98 0.14 -9.81 -13.17
C ARG A 98 -1.10 -10.08 -14.01
N LYS A 99 -2.29 -10.10 -13.40
CA LYS A 99 -3.58 -10.31 -14.09
C LYS A 99 -3.77 -9.29 -15.21
N ASN A 100 -3.43 -8.03 -14.95
CA ASN A 100 -3.63 -6.92 -15.88
C ASN A 100 -2.41 -6.66 -16.79
N GLY A 101 -1.39 -7.52 -16.77
CA GLY A 101 -0.21 -7.39 -17.62
C GLY A 101 0.69 -6.18 -17.29
N HIS A 102 0.56 -5.61 -16.09
CA HIS A 102 1.40 -4.51 -15.64
C HIS A 102 2.81 -5.00 -15.28
N PRO A 103 3.85 -4.19 -15.53
CA PRO A 103 5.22 -4.62 -15.28
C PRO A 103 5.48 -4.71 -13.77
N THR A 104 5.77 -5.91 -13.31
CA THR A 104 6.12 -6.22 -11.92
C THR A 104 7.20 -7.31 -11.92
N PRO A 105 8.07 -7.40 -10.90
CA PRO A 105 9.09 -8.43 -10.91
C PRO A 105 8.46 -9.82 -10.89
N ARG A 106 9.11 -10.77 -11.55
CA ARG A 106 8.72 -12.18 -11.49
C ARG A 106 8.64 -12.60 -10.02
N THR A 107 7.46 -13.07 -9.64
CA THR A 107 7.12 -13.37 -8.25
C THR A 107 6.46 -14.73 -8.17
N TRP A 108 6.88 -15.52 -7.18
CA TRP A 108 6.37 -16.84 -6.87
C TRP A 108 5.79 -16.81 -5.45
N VAL A 109 4.54 -17.24 -5.34
CA VAL A 109 3.82 -17.30 -4.06
C VAL A 109 3.34 -18.73 -3.90
N PHE A 110 3.73 -19.37 -2.80
CA PHE A 110 3.40 -20.76 -2.50
C PHE A 110 2.66 -20.82 -1.17
N PHE A 111 1.51 -21.50 -1.16
CA PHE A 111 0.79 -21.86 0.06
C PHE A 111 1.07 -23.30 0.48
N ASP A 112 1.59 -24.12 -0.43
CA ASP A 112 2.06 -25.46 -0.16
C ASP A 112 3.56 -25.47 0.19
N ALA A 113 3.91 -26.21 1.24
CA ALA A 113 5.27 -26.25 1.75
C ALA A 113 6.22 -27.04 0.82
N GLN A 114 5.72 -28.10 0.17
CA GLN A 114 6.53 -28.94 -0.70
C GLN A 114 6.83 -28.24 -2.02
N GLU A 115 5.83 -27.61 -2.65
CA GLU A 115 6.01 -26.80 -3.85
C GLU A 115 7.02 -25.66 -3.62
N ALA A 116 6.93 -25.00 -2.47
CA ALA A 116 7.88 -23.94 -2.11
C ALA A 116 9.32 -24.47 -1.97
N ARG A 117 9.49 -25.69 -1.44
CA ARG A 117 10.81 -26.34 -1.27
C ARG A 117 11.38 -26.79 -2.61
N ASP A 118 10.55 -27.36 -3.47
CA ASP A 118 10.97 -27.81 -4.80
C ASP A 118 11.40 -26.62 -5.66
N PHE A 119 10.64 -25.52 -5.61
CA PHE A 119 11.04 -24.27 -6.24
C PHE A 119 12.38 -23.76 -5.69
N ALA A 120 12.54 -23.69 -4.37
CA ALA A 120 13.77 -23.20 -3.75
C ALA A 120 15.00 -24.06 -4.09
N ALA A 121 14.83 -25.36 -4.35
CA ALA A 121 15.92 -26.23 -4.76
C ALA A 121 16.42 -25.95 -6.19
N GLY A 122 15.51 -25.60 -7.11
CA GLY A 122 15.83 -25.36 -8.52
C GLY A 122 15.95 -23.89 -8.94
N ALA A 123 15.70 -22.93 -8.03
CA ALA A 123 15.68 -21.51 -8.38
C ALA A 123 17.08 -20.94 -8.65
N THR A 124 17.13 -19.88 -9.48
CA THR A 124 18.32 -19.05 -9.65
C THR A 124 18.38 -17.99 -8.56
N TYR A 125 19.55 -17.82 -7.95
CA TYR A 125 19.79 -16.89 -6.85
C TYR A 125 20.64 -15.69 -7.30
N PRO A 126 20.51 -14.52 -6.65
CA PRO A 126 19.75 -14.27 -5.43
C PRO A 126 18.24 -14.07 -5.65
N LEU A 127 17.45 -14.36 -4.61
CA LEU A 127 16.00 -14.13 -4.54
C LEU A 127 15.66 -13.15 -3.42
N VAL A 128 14.59 -12.38 -3.57
CA VAL A 128 14.03 -11.54 -2.51
C VAL A 128 12.86 -12.27 -1.86
N ALA A 129 12.93 -12.52 -0.55
CA ALA A 129 11.81 -12.98 0.24
C ALA A 129 11.11 -11.80 0.92
N LYS A 130 9.77 -11.79 0.91
CA LYS A 130 8.96 -10.72 1.52
C LYS A 130 7.84 -11.25 2.41
N SER A 131 7.46 -10.49 3.43
CA SER A 131 6.11 -10.61 4.02
C SER A 131 5.08 -9.95 3.10
N HIS A 132 3.81 -10.39 3.16
CA HIS A 132 2.72 -9.84 2.36
C HIS A 132 2.37 -8.44 2.86
N CYS A 133 2.34 -8.28 4.18
CA CYS A 133 2.11 -7.02 4.85
C CYS A 133 3.40 -6.43 5.43
N GLY A 134 3.37 -5.14 5.78
CA GLY A 134 4.47 -4.40 6.37
C GLY A 134 4.97 -3.26 5.49
N ALA A 135 5.68 -2.31 6.09
CA ALA A 135 6.24 -1.14 5.42
C ALA A 135 7.70 -0.88 5.81
N SER A 136 8.30 0.12 5.16
CA SER A 136 9.68 0.59 5.43
C SER A 136 10.73 -0.52 5.30
N ALA A 137 10.56 -1.39 4.30
CA ALA A 137 11.41 -2.56 4.07
C ALA A 137 11.43 -3.59 5.23
N GLY A 138 10.48 -3.48 6.18
CA GLY A 138 10.24 -4.50 7.18
C GLY A 138 9.78 -5.80 6.54
N GLY A 139 10.39 -6.91 6.92
CA GLY A 139 10.07 -8.20 6.34
C GLY A 139 10.51 -8.34 4.88
N VAL A 140 11.68 -7.81 4.52
CA VAL A 140 12.31 -8.03 3.21
C VAL A 140 13.72 -8.56 3.44
N GLN A 141 14.02 -9.73 2.87
CA GLN A 141 15.31 -10.40 2.99
C GLN A 141 15.85 -10.82 1.62
N LEU A 142 17.13 -10.59 1.35
CA LEU A 142 17.82 -11.18 0.21
C LEU A 142 18.31 -12.58 0.59
N LEU A 143 17.99 -13.57 -0.24
CA LEU A 143 18.43 -14.95 -0.12
C LEU A 143 19.48 -15.19 -1.20
N ALA A 144 20.68 -15.58 -0.79
CA ALA A 144 21.81 -15.78 -1.69
C ALA A 144 21.96 -17.25 -2.16
N SER A 145 21.26 -18.19 -1.53
CA SER A 145 21.39 -19.61 -1.86
C SER A 145 20.14 -20.46 -1.55
N PRO A 146 20.02 -21.67 -2.16
CA PRO A 146 18.99 -22.64 -1.81
C PRO A 146 18.96 -22.99 -0.32
N ARG A 147 20.14 -23.03 0.32
CA ARG A 147 20.28 -23.33 1.76
C ARG A 147 19.60 -22.28 2.63
N GLU A 148 19.73 -21.00 2.28
CA GLU A 148 19.08 -19.90 3.01
C GLU A 148 17.57 -19.93 2.82
N ALA A 149 17.10 -20.16 1.58
CA ALA A 149 15.68 -20.29 1.29
C ALA A 149 15.05 -21.47 2.05
N ARG A 150 15.70 -22.64 2.06
CA ARG A 150 15.22 -23.80 2.81
C ARG A 150 15.10 -23.50 4.31
N ARG A 151 16.10 -22.85 4.92
CA ARG A 151 16.04 -22.44 6.34
C ARG A 151 14.90 -21.46 6.62
N LEU A 152 14.58 -20.58 5.67
CA LEU A 152 13.43 -19.70 5.78
C LEU A 152 12.13 -20.51 5.74
N LEU A 153 11.97 -21.41 4.77
CA LEU A 153 10.79 -22.27 4.61
C LEU A 153 10.56 -23.18 5.83
N ASP A 154 11.63 -23.76 6.38
CA ASP A 154 11.59 -24.56 7.61
C ASP A 154 11.02 -23.77 8.79
N ARG A 155 11.22 -22.44 8.84
CA ARG A 155 10.67 -21.58 9.90
C ARG A 155 9.24 -21.14 9.61
N ILE A 156 8.88 -20.90 8.35
CA ILE A 156 7.55 -20.48 7.91
C ILE A 156 6.53 -21.61 8.11
N PHE A 157 6.86 -22.80 7.57
CA PHE A 157 5.96 -23.95 7.53
C PHE A 157 6.13 -24.90 8.72
N ARG A 158 6.87 -24.49 9.76
CA ARG A 158 6.96 -25.27 11.00
C ARG A 158 5.58 -25.38 11.64
N GLU A 159 5.09 -26.60 11.82
CA GLU A 159 3.92 -26.87 12.64
C GLU A 159 4.13 -26.32 14.05
N SER A 160 3.14 -25.60 14.59
CA SER A 160 3.20 -25.05 15.95
C SER A 160 3.12 -26.18 16.97
N GLY A 161 3.94 -26.10 18.02
CA GLY A 161 3.92 -27.01 19.14
C GLY A 161 4.23 -26.24 20.43
N LEU A 162 3.65 -26.67 21.55
CA LEU A 162 3.70 -25.97 22.85
C LEU A 162 5.10 -25.48 23.26
N TRP A 163 6.13 -26.30 23.07
CA TRP A 163 7.53 -25.92 23.36
C TRP A 163 8.12 -24.94 22.36
N GLY A 164 7.70 -25.02 21.09
CA GLY A 164 8.07 -24.07 20.04
C GLY A 164 7.55 -22.67 20.34
N ASP A 165 6.33 -22.55 20.85
CA ASP A 165 5.69 -21.28 21.16
C ASP A 165 6.28 -20.62 22.43
N ILE A 166 6.60 -21.43 23.46
CA ILE A 166 7.23 -20.96 24.71
C ILE A 166 8.66 -20.47 24.48
N VAL A 167 9.47 -21.25 23.77
CA VAL A 167 10.87 -20.90 23.47
C VAL A 167 10.93 -19.68 22.54
N GLU A 168 10.01 -19.59 21.58
CA GLU A 168 9.94 -18.48 20.64
C GLU A 168 9.52 -17.17 21.32
N ASN A 169 8.52 -17.17 22.21
CA ASN A 169 8.18 -16.02 23.04
C ASN A 169 9.40 -15.50 23.84
N TYR A 170 10.17 -16.41 24.45
CA TYR A 170 11.37 -16.07 25.22
C TYR A 170 12.48 -15.43 24.36
N TYR A 171 12.67 -15.88 23.11
CA TYR A 171 13.67 -15.34 22.19
C TYR A 171 13.21 -14.09 21.41
N THR A 172 11.90 -13.90 21.19
CA THR A 172 11.35 -12.71 20.50
C THR A 172 11.30 -11.47 21.41
N LEU A 173 11.28 -11.65 22.73
CA LEU A 173 11.12 -10.57 23.71
C LEU A 173 12.30 -9.57 23.80
N PRO A 174 13.57 -9.87 23.43
CA PRO A 174 14.64 -8.85 23.42
C PRO A 174 15.32 -8.57 22.06
N ARG A 175 14.85 -9.07 20.91
CA ARG A 175 15.50 -8.83 19.59
C ARG A 175 14.61 -8.12 18.57
N LEU A 176 13.89 -7.10 19.02
CA LEU A 176 13.15 -6.15 18.16
C LEU A 176 14.10 -5.24 17.37
N ARG A 177 14.93 -5.82 16.49
CA ARG A 177 15.48 -5.06 15.38
C ARG A 177 14.38 -4.93 14.32
N LYS A 178 14.03 -3.68 13.97
CA LYS A 178 13.16 -3.37 12.82
C LYS A 178 13.62 -4.19 11.61
N GLY A 179 12.80 -5.12 11.15
CA GLY A 179 13.04 -5.85 9.89
C GLY A 179 13.27 -7.36 9.97
N ASP A 180 13.11 -8.03 11.13
CA ASP A 180 13.11 -9.51 11.14
C ASP A 180 11.88 -10.05 10.39
N LEU A 181 12.14 -10.64 9.23
CA LEU A 181 11.14 -11.26 8.35
C LEU A 181 10.36 -12.35 9.09
N ILE A 182 11.00 -13.14 9.95
CA ILE A 182 10.28 -14.21 10.66
C ILE A 182 9.32 -13.65 11.70
N VAL A 183 9.72 -12.61 12.43
CA VAL A 183 8.83 -11.94 13.39
C VAL A 183 7.68 -11.28 12.64
N SER A 184 7.94 -10.64 11.50
CA SER A 184 6.90 -9.99 10.69
C SER A 184 5.91 -10.99 10.09
N LEU A 185 6.39 -12.17 9.70
CA LEU A 185 5.55 -13.30 9.33
C LEU A 185 4.82 -13.79 10.60
N LYS A 186 5.48 -14.40 11.57
CA LYS A 186 4.79 -15.06 12.70
C LYS A 186 3.92 -14.16 13.60
N ALA A 187 4.36 -12.95 13.96
CA ALA A 187 3.59 -12.06 14.86
C ALA A 187 2.27 -11.57 14.25
N ARG A 188 2.15 -11.58 12.92
CA ARG A 188 0.91 -11.26 12.20
C ARG A 188 0.10 -12.52 11.83
N TYR A 189 0.62 -13.69 12.16
CA TYR A 189 0.07 -15.01 11.84
C TYR A 189 -0.27 -15.79 13.11
N SER A 190 -0.65 -15.10 14.18
CA SER A 190 -1.52 -15.71 15.18
C SER A 190 -2.88 -15.97 14.53
N ASP A 191 -2.94 -17.06 13.76
CA ASP A 191 -4.11 -17.84 13.35
C ASP A 191 -5.13 -17.25 12.37
N SER A 192 -4.89 -16.07 11.77
CA SER A 192 -5.85 -15.45 10.84
C SER A 192 -5.49 -15.51 9.35
N TRP A 193 -4.29 -15.98 8.99
CA TRP A 193 -3.80 -16.05 7.61
C TRP A 193 -3.11 -17.39 7.32
N PRO A 194 -3.28 -17.97 6.12
CA PRO A 194 -2.58 -19.19 5.74
C PRO A 194 -1.07 -18.96 5.72
N ARG A 195 -0.30 -19.98 6.10
CA ARG A 195 1.16 -19.98 5.93
C ARG A 195 1.49 -19.90 4.44
N TYR A 196 2.44 -19.06 4.07
CA TYR A 196 2.87 -18.92 2.67
C TYR A 196 4.35 -18.55 2.58
N ALA A 197 4.94 -18.80 1.41
CA ALA A 197 6.23 -18.26 1.00
C ALA A 197 6.06 -17.30 -0.18
N TYR A 198 6.64 -16.11 -0.08
CA TYR A 198 6.68 -15.12 -1.16
C TYR A 198 8.14 -14.92 -1.56
N PHE A 199 8.46 -15.30 -2.79
CA PHE A 199 9.76 -15.08 -3.42
C PHE A 199 9.60 -14.19 -4.64
N GLN A 200 10.57 -13.33 -4.87
CA GLN A 200 10.59 -12.40 -5.99
C GLN A 200 11.99 -12.37 -6.59
N GLU A 201 12.08 -12.19 -7.91
CA GLU A 201 13.37 -11.99 -8.57
C GLU A 201 14.06 -10.73 -8.01
N PHE A 202 15.39 -10.78 -7.91
CA PHE A 202 16.15 -9.63 -7.46
C PHE A 202 16.40 -8.66 -8.62
N ILE A 203 15.90 -7.43 -8.50
CA ILE A 203 16.16 -6.34 -9.45
C ILE A 203 17.25 -5.43 -8.83
N PRO A 204 18.49 -5.42 -9.37
CA PRO A 204 19.55 -4.59 -8.83
C PRO A 204 19.32 -3.12 -9.20
N ILE A 205 19.04 -2.30 -8.20
CA ILE A 205 18.85 -0.85 -8.32
C ILE A 205 19.55 -0.13 -7.18
N ASP A 206 19.95 1.11 -7.42
CA ASP A 206 20.52 2.04 -6.43
C ASP A 206 19.47 2.98 -5.83
N LYS A 207 18.32 3.12 -6.51
CA LYS A 207 17.17 3.91 -6.08
C LYS A 207 15.87 3.35 -6.66
N ASP A 208 14.77 3.63 -5.97
CA ASP A 208 13.44 3.51 -6.55
C ASP A 208 12.79 4.89 -6.73
N TRP A 209 11.69 4.91 -7.47
CA TRP A 209 10.90 6.09 -7.75
C TRP A 209 9.54 5.93 -7.09
N ARG A 210 9.25 6.81 -6.14
CA ARG A 210 7.94 6.91 -5.52
C ARG A 210 7.09 7.83 -6.39
N ILE A 211 6.02 7.28 -6.96
CA ILE A 211 5.06 8.03 -7.78
C ILE A 211 3.69 7.89 -7.14
N THR A 212 3.11 8.98 -6.65
CA THR A 212 1.77 9.02 -6.05
C THR A 212 0.80 9.70 -7.01
N THR A 213 -0.22 8.99 -7.47
CA THR A 213 -1.30 9.57 -8.27
C THR A 213 -2.38 10.12 -7.36
N LEU A 214 -2.99 11.24 -7.75
CA LEU A 214 -4.04 11.93 -7.01
C LEU A 214 -5.13 12.36 -7.99
N GLY A 215 -6.30 11.72 -7.95
CA GLY A 215 -7.32 11.94 -8.96
C GLY A 215 -6.84 11.60 -10.38
N PRO A 216 -7.42 12.24 -11.41
CA PRO A 216 -7.22 11.82 -12.80
C PRO A 216 -5.89 12.25 -13.43
N ASP A 217 -5.25 13.30 -12.92
CA ASP A 217 -4.19 14.02 -13.63
C ASP A 217 -3.01 14.51 -12.76
N LEU A 218 -3.10 14.44 -11.43
CA LEU A 218 -2.00 14.85 -10.55
C LEU A 218 -1.09 13.68 -10.19
N VAL A 219 0.21 13.95 -10.17
CA VAL A 219 1.24 13.03 -9.68
C VAL A 219 2.20 13.75 -8.74
N SER A 220 2.55 13.12 -7.63
CA SER A 220 3.74 13.47 -6.86
C SER A 220 4.85 12.47 -7.17
N ALA A 221 6.08 12.94 -7.42
CA ALA A 221 7.17 12.05 -7.79
C ALA A 221 8.51 12.45 -7.18
N PHE A 222 9.20 11.49 -6.58
CA PHE A 222 10.56 11.66 -6.07
C PHE A 222 11.32 10.33 -6.07
N ALA A 223 12.64 10.40 -6.16
CA ALA A 223 13.49 9.21 -6.05
C ALA A 223 13.88 8.96 -4.59
N ARG A 224 14.01 7.68 -4.20
CA ARG A 224 14.52 7.28 -2.89
C ARG A 224 15.77 6.43 -3.08
N LYS A 225 16.89 6.85 -2.51
CA LYS A 225 18.16 6.14 -2.62
C LYS A 225 18.29 5.04 -1.59
N ASN A 226 19.05 4.01 -1.95
CA ASN A 226 19.49 2.99 -1.02
C ASN A 226 20.46 3.55 0.02
N ARG A 227 20.47 2.94 1.21
CA ARG A 227 21.53 3.17 2.20
C ARG A 227 22.84 2.49 1.73
N PRO A 228 24.03 2.98 2.09
CA PRO A 228 25.28 2.28 1.80
C PRO A 228 25.24 0.82 2.29
N GLY A 229 25.49 -0.13 1.39
CA GLY A 229 25.48 -1.56 1.71
C GLY A 229 24.08 -2.20 1.90
N ASP A 230 23.00 -1.47 1.63
CA ASP A 230 21.63 -1.99 1.63
C ASP A 230 21.07 -1.99 0.20
N PHE A 231 20.28 -3.00 -0.17
CA PHE A 231 19.64 -3.08 -1.50
C PHE A 231 18.25 -2.42 -1.51
N ARG A 232 17.77 -1.95 -0.35
CA ARG A 232 16.40 -1.44 -0.17
C ARG A 232 16.40 0.09 -0.08
N ALA A 233 15.62 0.72 -0.96
CA ALA A 233 15.38 2.16 -0.96
C ALA A 233 14.33 2.59 0.07
N SER A 234 13.28 1.78 0.26
CA SER A 234 12.18 2.11 1.17
C SER A 234 12.66 2.28 2.63
N GLY A 235 12.21 3.36 3.26
CA GLY A 235 12.58 3.71 4.63
C GLY A 235 14.04 4.15 4.81
N SER A 236 14.80 4.44 3.74
CA SER A 236 16.17 4.98 3.83
C SER A 236 16.22 6.37 4.47
N GLY A 237 15.17 7.16 4.27
CA GLY A 237 15.14 8.58 4.63
C GLY A 237 15.94 9.46 3.64
N ILE A 238 16.54 8.87 2.61
CA ILE A 238 17.35 9.55 1.60
C ILE A 238 16.51 9.67 0.33
N TRP A 239 16.02 10.86 0.06
CA TRP A 239 15.21 11.14 -1.12
C TRP A 239 15.78 12.31 -1.91
N GLU A 240 15.47 12.34 -3.20
CA GLU A 240 15.87 13.39 -4.12
C GLU A 240 14.64 14.02 -4.74
N LYS A 241 14.59 15.35 -4.67
CA LYS A 241 13.61 16.14 -5.41
C LYS A 241 13.87 16.00 -6.90
N VAL A 242 12.80 15.91 -7.67
CA VAL A 242 12.84 15.79 -9.13
C VAL A 242 12.29 17.08 -9.69
N GLU A 243 12.95 17.64 -10.70
CA GLU A 243 12.43 18.76 -11.49
C GLU A 243 11.65 18.25 -12.70
N PRO A 244 10.69 19.03 -13.26
CA PRO A 244 9.80 18.59 -14.33
C PRO A 244 10.53 17.91 -15.49
N GLU A 245 11.69 18.43 -15.90
CA GLU A 245 12.46 17.94 -17.05
C GLU A 245 13.08 16.56 -16.81
N ASN A 246 13.23 16.18 -15.54
CA ASN A 246 13.80 14.91 -15.09
C ASN A 246 12.73 13.92 -14.59
N LEU A 247 11.45 14.28 -14.73
CA LEU A 247 10.34 13.45 -14.30
C LEU A 247 10.29 12.16 -15.14
N PRO A 248 10.11 10.98 -14.51
CA PRO A 248 9.98 9.73 -15.24
C PRO A 248 8.58 9.62 -15.88
N SER A 249 8.32 10.43 -16.91
CA SER A 249 6.98 10.62 -17.50
C SER A 249 6.30 9.31 -17.87
N ALA A 250 7.03 8.36 -18.48
CA ALA A 250 6.48 7.05 -18.82
C ALA A 250 5.99 6.24 -17.60
N ALA A 251 6.64 6.36 -16.44
CA ALA A 251 6.20 5.73 -15.20
C ALA A 251 5.02 6.48 -14.58
N CYS A 252 5.02 7.82 -14.64
CA CYS A 252 3.90 8.65 -14.21
C CYS A 252 2.63 8.37 -15.03
N ASP A 253 2.77 8.21 -16.35
CA ASP A 253 1.68 7.85 -17.25
C ASP A 253 1.11 6.48 -16.94
N LEU A 254 1.99 5.50 -16.72
CA LEU A 254 1.60 4.15 -16.32
C LEU A 254 0.88 4.16 -14.97
N ALA A 255 1.37 4.90 -13.99
CA ALA A 255 0.74 5.03 -12.67
C ALA A 255 -0.66 5.64 -12.77
N LEU A 256 -0.81 6.77 -13.49
CA LEU A 256 -2.11 7.42 -13.69
C LEU A 256 -3.09 6.50 -14.41
N ARG A 257 -2.62 5.80 -15.46
CA ARG A 257 -3.46 4.86 -16.19
C ARG A 257 -3.98 3.75 -15.27
N ILE A 258 -3.10 3.10 -14.50
CA ILE A 258 -3.50 2.04 -13.56
C ILE A 258 -4.51 2.58 -12.55
N SER A 259 -4.24 3.74 -11.95
CA SER A 259 -5.16 4.33 -10.97
C SER A 259 -6.52 4.66 -11.55
N ASN A 260 -6.57 5.25 -12.74
CA ASN A 260 -7.81 5.63 -13.40
C ASN A 260 -8.62 4.41 -13.83
N GLU A 261 -7.97 3.39 -14.41
CA GLU A 261 -8.63 2.14 -14.82
C GLU A 261 -9.13 1.32 -13.64
N ALA A 262 -8.38 1.30 -12.53
CA ALA A 262 -8.74 0.56 -11.31
C ALA A 262 -9.67 1.34 -10.36
N GLY A 263 -10.00 2.59 -10.70
CA GLY A 263 -10.83 3.45 -9.87
C GLY A 263 -10.17 3.87 -8.56
N PHE A 264 -8.83 3.96 -8.49
CA PHE A 264 -8.12 4.43 -7.31
C PHE A 264 -8.14 5.97 -7.26
N THR A 265 -8.70 6.55 -6.19
CA THR A 265 -8.73 8.02 -6.02
C THR A 265 -7.36 8.59 -5.65
N SER A 266 -6.53 7.80 -4.97
CA SER A 266 -5.11 8.10 -4.81
C SER A 266 -4.31 6.82 -4.61
N MET A 267 -3.13 6.73 -5.20
CA MET A 267 -2.31 5.53 -5.07
C MET A 267 -0.84 5.86 -5.19
N THR A 268 -0.03 5.33 -4.29
CA THR A 268 1.43 5.44 -4.34
C THR A 268 2.03 4.17 -4.89
N TYR A 269 2.87 4.29 -5.90
CA TYR A 269 3.58 3.21 -6.57
C TYR A 269 5.08 3.33 -6.31
N ASP A 270 5.73 2.19 -6.09
CA ASP A 270 7.18 2.08 -6.03
C ASP A 270 7.71 1.47 -7.32
N PHE A 271 8.31 2.32 -8.14
CA PHE A 271 8.90 1.95 -9.41
C PHE A 271 10.40 1.72 -9.30
N MET A 272 10.85 0.61 -9.85
CA MET A 272 12.25 0.31 -10.09
C MET A 272 12.54 0.52 -11.58
N LYS A 273 13.72 1.05 -11.90
CA LYS A 273 14.16 1.22 -13.29
C LYS A 273 15.29 0.23 -13.59
N SER A 274 15.09 -0.64 -14.57
CA SER A 274 16.09 -1.61 -15.03
C SER A 274 16.31 -1.45 -16.53
N GLY A 275 17.42 -0.81 -16.91
CA GLY A 275 17.60 -0.30 -18.26
C GLY A 275 16.49 0.68 -18.63
N ASP A 276 15.79 0.41 -19.73
CA ASP A 276 14.65 1.21 -20.19
C ASP A 276 13.30 0.76 -19.60
N ARG A 277 13.28 -0.31 -18.79
CA ARG A 277 12.05 -0.90 -18.26
C ARG A 277 11.71 -0.33 -16.89
N TRP A 278 10.46 0.10 -16.75
CA TRP A 278 9.84 0.45 -15.47
C TRP A 278 9.12 -0.74 -14.88
N ILE A 279 9.36 -1.02 -13.60
CA ILE A 279 8.87 -2.20 -12.90
C ILE A 279 8.24 -1.79 -11.57
N ILE A 280 6.98 -2.16 -11.32
CA ILE A 280 6.26 -1.84 -10.09
C ILE A 280 6.56 -2.92 -9.04
N GLY A 281 7.24 -2.53 -7.96
CA GLY A 281 7.60 -3.41 -6.86
C GLY A 281 6.54 -3.56 -5.78
N GLU A 282 5.77 -2.50 -5.54
CA GLU A 282 4.70 -2.39 -4.53
C GLU A 282 3.82 -1.18 -4.87
N PHE A 283 2.58 -1.20 -4.42
CA PHE A 283 1.74 0.00 -4.40
C PHE A 283 0.83 0.05 -3.17
N SER A 284 0.45 1.25 -2.73
CA SER A 284 -0.34 1.44 -1.53
C SER A 284 -1.07 2.77 -1.58
N TYR A 285 -2.34 2.79 -1.16
CA TYR A 285 -3.08 4.05 -1.05
C TYR A 285 -2.55 4.91 0.11
N ALA A 286 -1.79 4.28 1.00
CA ALA A 286 -1.43 4.80 2.29
C ALA A 286 -0.01 5.36 2.30
N PHE A 287 0.13 6.68 2.19
CA PHE A 287 1.40 7.39 2.41
C PHE A 287 1.34 8.31 3.63
N LEU A 288 2.51 8.85 4.03
CA LEU A 288 2.69 9.65 5.25
C LEU A 288 2.30 11.12 5.01
N LEU A 289 1.85 11.82 6.06
CA LEU A 289 1.76 13.28 6.07
C LEU A 289 3.16 13.88 6.00
N ASN A 290 3.63 14.15 4.80
CA ASN A 290 4.97 14.67 4.53
C ASN A 290 4.92 15.65 3.37
N ASN A 291 5.50 16.84 3.56
CA ASN A 291 5.49 17.91 2.56
C ASN A 291 6.15 17.52 1.23
N VAL A 292 7.01 16.49 1.21
CA VAL A 292 7.58 15.98 -0.06
C VAL A 292 6.50 15.70 -1.10
N TYR A 293 5.32 15.21 -0.69
CA TYR A 293 4.22 14.93 -1.63
C TYR A 293 3.61 16.20 -2.22
N CYS A 294 3.60 17.28 -1.46
CA CYS A 294 3.09 18.58 -1.90
C CYS A 294 4.15 19.33 -2.73
N ASP A 295 5.43 19.23 -2.36
CA ASP A 295 6.55 19.95 -2.98
C ASP A 295 7.02 19.35 -4.31
N THR A 296 6.62 18.11 -4.58
CA THR A 296 6.96 17.33 -5.79
C THR A 296 5.72 17.04 -6.63
N LEU A 297 4.74 17.94 -6.58
CA LEU A 297 3.48 17.79 -7.29
C LEU A 297 3.56 18.31 -8.72
N PHE A 298 3.03 17.52 -9.65
CA PHE A 298 2.95 17.82 -11.07
C PHE A 298 1.55 17.50 -11.59
N ARG A 299 1.08 18.28 -12.56
CA ARG A 299 -0.16 18.05 -13.28
C ARG A 299 0.15 17.58 -14.69
N LYS A 300 -0.54 16.54 -15.14
CA LYS A 300 -0.49 16.09 -16.52
C LYS A 300 -1.21 17.07 -17.43
N SER A 301 -0.54 17.51 -18.49
CA SER A 301 -1.08 18.34 -19.58
C SER A 301 -0.81 17.66 -20.94
N GLU A 302 -1.32 18.22 -22.04
CA GLU A 302 -1.05 17.70 -23.39
C GLU A 302 0.45 17.71 -23.72
N GLY A 303 1.21 18.67 -23.16
CA GLY A 303 2.64 18.83 -23.36
C GLY A 303 3.52 17.98 -22.42
N GLY A 304 2.93 17.17 -21.53
CA GLY A 304 3.66 16.36 -20.56
C GLY A 304 3.25 16.68 -19.11
N TYR A 305 4.20 17.09 -18.29
CA TYR A 305 3.97 17.37 -16.87
C TYR A 305 4.45 18.77 -16.49
N GLU A 306 3.57 19.53 -15.85
CA GLU A 306 3.84 20.87 -15.35
C GLU A 306 3.84 20.86 -13.83
N LYS A 307 4.73 21.65 -13.21
CA LYS A 307 4.78 21.75 -11.74
C LYS A 307 3.49 22.41 -11.25
N ALA A 308 2.82 21.75 -10.31
CA ALA A 308 1.61 22.27 -9.70
C ALA A 308 1.93 22.99 -8.39
N ASP A 309 1.10 23.96 -8.03
CA ASP A 309 1.17 24.59 -6.71
C ASP A 309 0.96 23.51 -5.61
N PRO A 310 1.65 23.62 -4.47
CA PRO A 310 1.47 22.66 -3.38
C PRO A 310 0.02 22.62 -2.89
N ILE A 311 -0.55 21.42 -2.83
CA ILE A 311 -1.90 21.18 -2.29
C ILE A 311 -1.74 20.35 -1.00
N PRO A 312 -2.41 20.70 0.11
CA PRO A 312 -2.42 19.86 1.31
C PRO A 312 -2.92 18.43 1.02
N ILE A 313 -2.35 17.44 1.69
CA ILE A 313 -2.62 16.02 1.41
C ILE A 313 -4.09 15.66 1.64
N GLY A 314 -4.70 16.18 2.71
CA GLY A 314 -6.13 15.97 2.98
C GLY A 314 -7.02 16.53 1.86
N GLU A 315 -6.65 17.70 1.33
CA GLU A 315 -7.37 18.34 0.23
C GLU A 315 -7.21 17.55 -1.06
N MET A 316 -6.00 17.05 -1.37
CA MET A 316 -5.76 16.18 -2.53
C MET A 316 -6.66 14.94 -2.49
N HIS A 317 -6.71 14.24 -1.35
CA HIS A 317 -7.54 13.05 -1.18
C HIS A 317 -9.04 13.36 -1.30
N LEU A 318 -9.51 14.45 -0.69
CA LEU A 318 -10.93 14.83 -0.76
C LEU A 318 -11.33 15.25 -2.17
N ARG A 319 -10.55 16.09 -2.86
CA ARG A 319 -10.82 16.49 -4.25
C ARG A 319 -10.91 15.27 -5.16
N ALA A 320 -9.95 14.35 -5.05
CA ALA A 320 -9.95 13.12 -5.85
C ALA A 320 -11.16 12.23 -5.54
N THR A 321 -11.55 12.12 -4.27
CA THR A 321 -12.69 11.30 -3.85
C THR A 321 -14.01 11.93 -4.27
N LEU A 322 -14.17 13.26 -4.17
CA LEU A 322 -15.37 13.97 -4.63
C LEU A 322 -15.55 13.93 -6.14
N GLY A 323 -14.44 13.94 -6.90
CA GLY A 323 -14.46 13.82 -8.36
C GLY A 323 -14.71 12.40 -8.87
N ALA A 324 -14.65 11.38 -8.02
CA ALA A 324 -14.94 10.01 -8.40
C ALA A 324 -16.45 9.76 -8.53
N PRO A 325 -16.89 8.82 -9.39
CA PRO A 325 -18.28 8.40 -9.41
C PRO A 325 -18.68 7.88 -8.02
N ALA A 326 -19.91 8.19 -7.60
CA ALA A 326 -20.48 7.56 -6.42
C ALA A 326 -20.54 6.04 -6.65
N GLY A 327 -20.25 5.25 -5.61
CA GLY A 327 -20.35 3.80 -5.65
C GLY A 327 -21.68 3.39 -6.27
N VAL A 328 -21.61 2.46 -7.21
CA VAL A 328 -22.75 2.04 -8.02
C VAL A 328 -23.79 1.37 -7.13
N ALA A 329 -24.87 2.09 -6.83
CA ALA A 329 -26.17 1.46 -6.65
C ALA A 329 -26.72 1.16 -8.05
N ASP A 330 -26.35 0.02 -8.63
CA ASP A 330 -26.95 -0.42 -9.88
C ASP A 330 -27.33 -1.90 -9.78
N GLY A 331 -28.54 -2.09 -9.27
CA GLY A 331 -29.42 -3.05 -9.88
C GLY A 331 -29.79 -2.57 -11.28
N ARG A 332 -29.11 -3.14 -12.28
CA ARG A 332 -29.41 -3.11 -13.73
C ARG A 332 -28.96 -1.88 -14.53
N SER A 333 -27.88 -2.08 -15.27
CA SER A 333 -27.81 -1.65 -16.67
C SER A 333 -26.95 -2.57 -17.55
N ARG A 334 -27.68 -3.45 -18.27
CA ARG A 334 -27.40 -4.24 -19.50
C ARG A 334 -26.15 -5.11 -19.62
#